data_AF-A7I834-F1
#
_entry.id   AF-A7I834-F1
#
_cell.length_a   1.000
_cell.length_b   1.000
_cell.length_c   1.000
_cell.angle_alpha   90.00
_cell.angle_beta   90.00
_cell.angle_gamma   90.00
#
_symmetry.space_group_name_H-M   'P 1'
#
loop_
_entity.id
_entity.type
_entity.pdbx_description
1 polymer ?
#
loop_
_entity_poly.entity_id
_entity_poly.type
_entity_poly.pdbx_seq_one_letter_code
_entity_poly.pdbx_strand_id
1 'polypeptide(L)'
;MDEDSANRREGKMDTGEANAGVPDPSCTPAPPVAGGMTLEQIIDVTGEFSHLNDLVMIHIEKAGGFTGAEEYLRTVEPILDLLEVEIRIRFSAGMTQQQMKLVVQDWIDQEIRACTVGTGIHEP
;
A
#
# COMPACT_ATOMS: atom_id res chain seq x y z
N MET A 1 -25.30 46.92 62.34
CA MET A 1 -24.99 45.53 61.96
C MET A 1 -23.80 45.54 60.99
N ASP A 2 -22.70 46.12 61.45
CA ASP A 2 -21.48 45.43 61.90
C ASP A 2 -21.05 44.15 61.19
N GLU A 3 -19.77 44.18 60.78
CA GLU A 3 -18.77 43.11 60.86
C GLU A 3 -18.97 41.86 59.98
N ASP A 4 -17.95 41.12 59.55
CA ASP A 4 -16.50 41.25 59.42
C ASP A 4 -16.07 39.85 58.92
N SER A 5 -14.95 39.78 58.19
CA SER A 5 -14.09 38.60 58.04
C SER A 5 -14.65 37.25 57.58
N ALA A 6 -14.09 36.74 56.48
CA ALA A 6 -12.90 35.90 56.60
C ALA A 6 -12.28 35.55 55.23
N ASN A 7 -11.08 36.11 55.07
CA ASN A 7 -10.02 35.74 54.15
C ASN A 7 -9.58 34.26 54.33
N ARG A 8 -9.43 33.50 53.23
CA ARG A 8 -8.33 32.52 53.14
C ARG A 8 -7.83 32.34 51.71
N ARG A 9 -6.55 32.67 51.56
CA ARG A 9 -5.71 32.58 50.39
C ARG A 9 -5.35 31.14 50.01
N GLU A 10 -4.91 31.01 48.76
CA GLU A 10 -3.73 30.29 48.24
C GLU A 10 -4.02 29.20 47.20
N GLY A 11 -3.32 29.31 46.06
CA GLY A 11 -3.35 28.33 44.98
C GLY A 11 -2.81 28.87 43.65
N LYS A 12 -1.58 29.38 43.67
CA LYS A 12 -0.77 29.77 42.49
C LYS A 12 -0.26 28.51 41.78
N MET A 13 -0.35 28.48 40.44
CA MET A 13 0.51 27.77 39.46
C MET A 13 -0.08 28.11 38.07
N ASP A 14 0.44 29.10 37.37
CA ASP A 14 1.61 29.08 36.48
C ASP A 14 1.51 28.07 35.33
N THR A 15 1.92 28.56 34.16
CA THR A 15 2.42 27.84 33.01
C THR A 15 1.42 27.47 31.92
N GLY A 16 1.62 28.09 30.75
CA GLY A 16 1.48 27.36 29.49
C GLY A 16 0.61 28.01 28.43
N GLU A 17 1.06 29.14 27.88
CA GLU A 17 0.70 29.54 26.53
C GLU A 17 1.25 28.47 25.56
N ALA A 18 0.47 27.42 25.31
CA ALA A 18 0.76 26.47 24.25
C ALA A 18 0.31 27.08 22.93
N ASN A 19 1.26 27.75 22.27
CA ASN A 19 1.23 27.97 20.83
C ASN A 19 0.80 26.67 20.15
N ALA A 20 -0.38 26.66 19.53
CA ALA A 20 -0.82 25.60 18.65
C ALA A 20 0.07 25.65 17.39
N GLY A 21 1.28 25.11 17.54
CA GLY A 21 2.19 24.83 16.45
C GLY A 21 1.46 23.96 15.43
N VAL A 22 1.47 24.46 14.20
CA VAL A 22 1.14 23.73 12.98
C VAL A 22 1.77 22.33 13.06
N PRO A 23 1.03 21.23 12.82
CA PRO A 23 1.64 19.91 12.81
C PRO A 23 2.69 19.85 11.68
N ASP A 24 3.94 19.64 12.07
CA ASP A 24 5.03 19.29 11.17
C ASP A 24 4.69 17.95 10.48
N PRO A 25 4.76 17.84 9.14
CA PRO A 25 4.44 16.61 8.42
C PRO A 25 5.53 15.53 8.48
N SER A 26 6.55 15.68 9.33
CA SER A 26 7.69 14.76 9.39
C SER A 26 7.63 13.85 10.61
N CYS A 27 7.74 12.54 10.36
CA CYS A 27 7.74 11.43 11.33
C CYS A 27 6.38 10.94 11.85
N THR A 28 5.52 10.50 10.93
CA THR A 28 4.63 9.37 11.25
C THR A 28 5.43 8.07 11.10
N PRO A 29 5.65 7.28 12.16
CA PRO A 29 6.11 5.90 11.97
C PRO A 29 5.01 5.14 11.23
N ALA A 30 5.32 4.66 10.02
CA ALA A 30 4.39 3.86 9.24
C ALA A 30 3.93 2.65 10.08
N PRO A 31 2.61 2.38 10.18
CA PRO A 31 2.12 1.22 10.92
C PRO A 31 2.72 -0.07 10.32
N PRO A 32 2.97 -1.13 11.11
CA PRO A 32 3.48 -2.39 10.58
C PRO A 32 2.42 -3.00 9.63
N VAL A 33 2.71 -2.96 8.34
CA VAL A 33 1.71 -3.11 7.26
C VAL A 33 1.34 -4.58 6.96
N ALA A 34 2.10 -5.57 7.44
CA ALA A 34 2.14 -6.87 6.76
C ALA A 34 1.52 -8.07 7.51
N GLY A 35 0.32 -7.92 8.08
CA GLY A 35 -0.39 -9.05 8.72
C GLY A 35 -1.88 -9.20 8.40
N GLY A 36 -2.50 -8.24 7.70
CA GLY A 36 -3.95 -8.25 7.49
C GLY A 36 -4.46 -7.33 6.39
N MET A 37 -3.58 -6.90 5.48
CA MET A 37 -4.00 -6.09 4.32
C MET A 37 -4.41 -6.99 3.16
N THR A 38 -5.46 -6.57 2.46
CA THR A 38 -5.89 -7.23 1.22
C THR A 38 -4.93 -6.88 0.07
N LEU A 39 -4.91 -7.69 -0.99
CA LEU A 39 -4.16 -7.37 -2.20
C LEU A 39 -4.49 -5.95 -2.70
N GLU A 40 -5.78 -5.62 -2.79
CA GLU A 40 -6.25 -4.30 -3.24
C GLU A 40 -5.66 -3.15 -2.40
N GLN A 41 -5.64 -3.29 -1.07
CA GLN A 41 -5.01 -2.30 -0.18
C GLN A 41 -3.51 -2.20 -0.42
N ILE A 42 -2.83 -3.32 -0.68
CA ILE A 42 -1.39 -3.34 -0.94
C ILE A 42 -1.08 -2.63 -2.27
N ILE A 43 -1.88 -2.84 -3.31
CA ILE A 43 -1.70 -2.15 -4.60
C ILE A 43 -2.03 -0.66 -4.48
N ASP A 44 -3.08 -0.30 -3.73
CA ASP A 44 -3.44 1.09 -3.48
C ASP A 44 -2.32 1.86 -2.75
N VAL A 45 -1.78 1.30 -1.66
CA VAL A 45 -0.71 1.96 -0.91
C VAL A 45 0.62 2.00 -1.65
N THR A 46 0.87 1.08 -2.58
CA THR A 46 2.11 1.07 -3.39
C THR A 46 1.99 1.94 -4.64
N GLY A 47 0.77 2.26 -5.07
CA GLY A 47 0.49 3.03 -6.28
C GLY A 47 0.76 2.26 -7.58
N GLU A 48 0.85 0.93 -7.51
CA GLU A 48 1.26 0.07 -8.65
C GLU A 48 0.07 -0.39 -9.52
N PHE A 49 -1.11 0.19 -9.36
CA PHE A 49 -2.30 -0.13 -10.18
C PHE A 49 -2.04 0.00 -11.69
N SER A 50 -1.32 1.05 -12.11
CA SER A 50 -1.00 1.25 -13.53
C SER A 50 -0.10 0.13 -14.06
N HIS A 51 0.88 -0.29 -13.27
CA HIS A 51 1.85 -1.30 -13.67
C HIS A 51 1.21 -2.69 -13.73
N LEU A 52 0.33 -2.99 -12.77
CA LEU A 52 -0.49 -4.19 -12.79
C LEU A 52 -1.43 -4.21 -13.99
N ASN A 53 -2.01 -3.07 -14.36
CA ASN A 53 -2.84 -2.96 -15.56
C ASN A 53 -2.04 -3.25 -16.83
N ASP A 54 -0.79 -2.79 -16.94
CA ASP A 54 0.08 -3.09 -18.10
C ASP A 54 0.33 -4.60 -18.24
N LEU A 55 0.61 -5.29 -17.13
CA LEU A 55 0.73 -6.76 -17.12
C LEU A 55 -0.57 -7.43 -17.57
N VAL A 56 -1.71 -7.01 -17.02
CA VAL A 56 -3.02 -7.54 -17.40
C VAL A 56 -3.29 -7.35 -18.89
N MET A 57 -2.98 -6.18 -19.45
CA MET A 57 -3.14 -5.91 -20.88
C MET A 57 -2.28 -6.84 -21.73
N ILE A 58 -1.02 -7.08 -21.34
CA ILE A 58 -0.14 -8.03 -22.03
C ILE A 58 -0.74 -9.45 -22.04
N HIS A 59 -1.29 -9.91 -20.91
CA HIS A 59 -1.93 -11.23 -20.84
C HIS A 59 -3.20 -11.31 -21.70
N ILE A 60 -4.00 -10.25 -21.73
CA ILE A 60 -5.18 -10.15 -22.59
C ILE A 60 -4.79 -10.19 -24.06
N GLU A 61 -3.79 -9.41 -24.47
CA GLU A 61 -3.29 -9.40 -25.85
C GLU A 61 -2.78 -10.79 -26.25
N LYS A 62 -2.05 -11.47 -25.35
CA LYS A 62 -1.58 -12.85 -25.56
C LYS A 62 -2.72 -13.87 -25.65
N ALA A 63 -3.82 -13.64 -24.95
CA ALA A 63 -5.02 -14.50 -25.04
C ALA A 63 -5.83 -14.27 -26.33
N GLY A 64 -5.45 -13.29 -27.16
CA GLY A 64 -6.20 -12.92 -28.38
C GLY A 64 -7.32 -11.92 -28.12
N GLY A 65 -7.29 -11.22 -26.98
CA GLY A 65 -8.35 -10.32 -26.51
C GLY A 65 -9.37 -11.03 -25.62
N PHE A 66 -10.46 -10.33 -25.30
CA PHE A 66 -11.62 -10.87 -24.59
C PHE A 66 -12.91 -10.41 -25.26
N THR A 67 -13.95 -11.25 -25.22
CA THR A 67 -15.27 -10.94 -25.81
C THR A 67 -16.32 -10.57 -24.76
N GLY A 68 -15.99 -10.71 -23.47
CA GLY A 68 -16.87 -10.33 -22.36
C GLY A 68 -16.18 -10.34 -21.00
N ALA A 69 -16.91 -9.88 -19.98
CA ALA A 69 -16.41 -9.76 -18.61
C ALA A 69 -15.96 -11.11 -18.01
N GLU A 70 -16.63 -12.21 -18.36
CA GLU A 70 -16.26 -13.55 -17.88
C GLU A 70 -14.88 -14.00 -18.39
N GLU A 71 -14.56 -13.73 -19.66
CA GLU A 71 -13.25 -14.05 -20.24
C GLU A 71 -12.15 -13.13 -19.71
N TYR A 72 -12.48 -11.85 -19.50
CA TYR A 72 -11.58 -10.92 -18.82
C TYR A 72 -11.23 -11.44 -17.42
N LEU A 73 -12.22 -11.78 -16.59
CA LEU A 73 -11.98 -12.30 -15.24
C LEU A 73 -11.20 -13.62 -15.27
N ARG A 74 -11.52 -14.57 -16.17
CA ARG A 74 -10.73 -15.80 -16.32
C ARG A 74 -9.26 -15.55 -16.65
N THR A 75 -8.95 -14.42 -17.28
CA THR A 75 -7.56 -14.04 -17.62
C THR A 75 -6.91 -13.30 -16.46
N VAL A 76 -7.64 -12.44 -15.75
CA VAL A 76 -7.12 -11.54 -14.72
C VAL A 76 -7.06 -12.18 -13.33
N GLU A 77 -8.06 -12.96 -12.93
CA GLU A 77 -8.12 -13.64 -11.63
C GLU A 77 -6.84 -14.45 -11.34
N PRO A 78 -6.32 -15.29 -12.26
CA PRO A 78 -5.09 -16.04 -12.01
C PRO A 78 -3.87 -15.14 -11.77
N ILE A 79 -3.81 -13.97 -12.41
CA ILE A 79 -2.70 -13.02 -12.25
C ILE A 79 -2.75 -12.41 -10.85
N LEU A 80 -3.95 -12.02 -10.41
CA LEU A 80 -4.16 -11.46 -9.07
C LEU A 80 -3.89 -12.49 -7.97
N ASP A 81 -4.33 -13.74 -8.15
CA ASP A 81 -4.06 -14.84 -7.23
C ASP A 81 -2.55 -15.09 -7.07
N LEU A 82 -1.80 -15.10 -8.17
CA LEU A 82 -0.34 -15.29 -8.13
C LEU A 82 0.37 -14.13 -7.42
N LEU A 83 -0.02 -12.89 -7.72
CA LEU A 83 0.54 -11.72 -7.05
C LEU A 83 0.26 -11.74 -5.55
N GLU A 84 -0.95 -12.12 -5.14
CA GLU A 84 -1.31 -12.24 -3.73
C GLU A 84 -0.46 -13.30 -3.02
N VAL A 85 -0.25 -14.46 -3.64
CA VAL A 85 0.63 -15.50 -3.10
C VAL A 85 2.07 -14.98 -2.96
N GLU A 86 2.59 -14.30 -3.98
CA GLU A 86 3.97 -13.79 -3.94
C GLU A 86 4.15 -12.74 -2.84
N ILE A 87 3.20 -11.81 -2.73
CA ILE A 87 3.17 -10.81 -1.66
C ILE A 87 3.17 -11.51 -0.30
N ARG A 88 2.32 -12.51 -0.09
CA ARG A 88 2.25 -13.25 1.19
C ARG A 88 3.55 -13.99 1.52
N ILE A 89 4.30 -14.45 0.52
CA ILE A 89 5.60 -15.12 0.70
C ILE A 89 6.70 -14.11 1.05
N ARG A 90 6.74 -12.98 0.35
CA ARG A 90 7.85 -12.00 0.46
C ARG A 90 7.63 -10.93 1.52
N PHE A 91 6.39 -10.66 1.91
CA PHE A 91 6.09 -9.64 2.90
C PHE A 91 6.50 -10.08 4.30
N SER A 92 7.10 -9.15 5.03
CA SER A 92 7.45 -9.34 6.44
C SER A 92 6.91 -8.18 7.27
N ALA A 93 6.49 -8.50 8.50
CA ALA A 93 6.06 -7.49 9.48
C ALA A 93 7.17 -6.45 9.67
N GLY A 94 6.85 -5.19 9.40
CA GLY A 94 7.80 -4.07 9.50
C GLY A 94 8.42 -3.60 8.18
N MET A 95 8.03 -4.18 7.02
CA MET A 95 8.39 -3.59 5.73
C MET A 95 7.81 -2.18 5.58
N THR A 96 8.60 -1.29 5.00
CA THR A 96 8.15 0.06 4.64
C THR A 96 7.34 0.02 3.35
N GLN A 97 6.52 1.04 3.12
CA GLN A 97 5.77 1.20 1.86
C GLN A 97 6.67 1.12 0.62
N GLN A 98 7.89 1.68 0.68
CA GLN A 98 8.84 1.61 -0.42
C GLN A 98 9.33 0.18 -0.67
N GLN A 99 9.60 -0.59 0.39
CA GLN A 99 9.99 -1.99 0.24
C GLN A 99 8.86 -2.84 -0.34
N MET A 100 7.62 -2.60 0.13
CA MET A 100 6.42 -3.23 -0.42
C MET A 100 6.25 -2.91 -1.90
N LYS A 101 6.44 -1.64 -2.28
CA LYS A 101 6.39 -1.19 -3.67
C LYS A 101 7.41 -1.94 -4.53
N LEU A 102 8.66 -2.02 -4.07
CA LEU A 102 9.72 -2.72 -4.81
C LEU A 102 9.41 -4.21 -4.99
N VAL A 103 8.80 -4.86 -3.99
CA VAL A 103 8.39 -6.27 -4.10
C VAL A 103 7.31 -6.46 -5.17
N VAL A 104 6.28 -5.61 -5.16
CA VAL A 104 5.19 -5.65 -6.16
C VAL A 104 5.74 -5.36 -7.56
N GLN A 105 6.53 -4.29 -7.68
CA GLN A 105 7.11 -3.86 -8.95
C GLN A 105 8.04 -4.92 -9.54
N ASP A 106 8.94 -5.49 -8.72
CA ASP A 106 9.87 -6.55 -9.14
C ASP A 106 9.14 -7.80 -9.67
N TRP A 107 8.04 -8.19 -9.01
CA TRP A 107 7.22 -9.30 -9.48
C TRP A 107 6.54 -8.99 -10.82
N ILE A 108 5.91 -7.81 -10.95
CA ILE A 108 5.25 -7.39 -12.19
C ILE A 108 6.27 -7.33 -13.34
N ASP A 109 7.44 -6.74 -13.12
CA ASP A 109 8.52 -6.64 -14.11
C ASP A 109 9.01 -8.03 -14.56
N GLN A 110 9.08 -8.99 -13.65
CA GLN A 110 9.45 -10.38 -13.97
C GLN A 110 8.39 -11.06 -14.82
N GLU A 111 7.11 -10.91 -14.50
CA GLU A 111 6.01 -11.50 -15.27
C GLU A 111 5.89 -10.87 -16.66
N ILE A 112 6.06 -9.56 -16.79
CA ILE A 112 6.11 -8.87 -18.09
C ILE A 112 7.28 -9.41 -18.94
N ARG A 113 8.45 -9.58 -18.34
CA ARG A 113 9.62 -10.14 -19.03
C ARG A 113 9.38 -11.60 -19.44
N ALA A 114 8.84 -12.43 -18.56
CA ALA A 114 8.50 -13.80 -18.88
C ALA A 114 7.48 -13.86 -20.03
N CYS A 115 6.51 -12.95 -20.04
CA CYS A 115 5.49 -12.89 -21.07
C CYS A 115 6.01 -12.47 -22.44
N THR A 116 7.00 -11.59 -22.49
CA THR A 116 7.61 -11.05 -23.72
C THR A 116 8.71 -11.96 -24.29
N VAL A 117 9.42 -12.71 -23.46
CA VAL A 117 10.48 -13.64 -23.90
C VAL A 117 9.91 -14.98 -24.40
N GLY A 118 8.71 -15.38 -23.94
CA GLY A 118 8.06 -16.65 -24.31
C GLY A 118 7.58 -16.78 -25.76
N THR A 119 7.65 -15.73 -26.58
CA THR A 119 7.33 -15.78 -28.03
C THR A 119 8.59 -15.81 -28.92
N GLY A 120 9.79 -15.78 -28.33
CA GLY A 120 11.03 -15.97 -29.05
C GLY A 120 11.33 -17.45 -29.27
N ILE A 121 11.12 -17.92 -30.49
CA ILE A 121 11.59 -19.22 -30.99
C ILE A 121 13.05 -19.44 -30.55
N HIS A 122 13.27 -20.46 -29.71
CA HIS A 122 14.58 -21.05 -29.50
C HIS A 122 14.86 -21.92 -30.74
N GLU A 123 15.46 -21.34 -31.77
CA GLU A 123 16.01 -22.10 -32.90
C GLU A 123 17.44 -22.54 -32.52
N PRO A 124 17.78 -23.85 -32.66
CA PRO A 124 19.06 -24.41 -32.21
C PRO A 124 20.28 -23.96 -33.05
#